data_AF-A0A7R9TZ18-F1
#
_entry.id   AF-A0A7R9TZ18-F1
#
_cell.length_a   1.000
_cell.length_b   1.000
_cell.length_c   1.000
_cell.angle_alpha   90.00
_cell.angle_beta   90.00
_cell.angle_gamma   90.00
#
_symmetry.space_group_name_H-M   'P 1'
#
loop_
_entity.id
_entity.type
_entity.pdbx_description
1 polymer ?
#
loop_
_entity_poly.entity_id
_entity_poly.type
_entity_poly.pdbx_seq_one_letter_code
_entity_poly.pdbx_strand_id
1 'polypeptide(L)'
;SPPRARSMTTPAGPAAPPPRPPPPRLDPAFDGVLRADPRNPNRCEYFQDRNKRWPFRCDADGHSLLSRLLEVATPVVGSVQAKIDAAHGERASAVVAEGAQIYARKPNMGENDVTWSQAEYGHLGLQKEYVRYKSVQRLTESWACLQRARARGVFRALREGGGGDDEERTPLRVASLGGGPGFELLAARWFFERHYPSYDLDLVSLDLEESWREPALTLGVRFNVWDVNDGEGLERAAGGDVDFAIASYVFKMYMTNETCAKWLGEKLNGDASPLRAVLVVSRDEN
;
A
#
# COMPACT_ATOMS: atom_id res chain seq x y z
N SER A 1 10.23 71.27 38.61
CA SER A 1 10.43 69.80 38.48
C SER A 1 9.79 69.32 37.18
N PRO A 2 10.51 68.59 36.32
CA PRO A 2 10.01 68.16 35.02
C PRO A 2 9.09 66.92 35.14
N PRO A 3 8.25 66.63 34.13
CA PRO A 3 7.33 65.50 34.16
C PRO A 3 8.03 64.17 33.87
N ARG A 4 7.59 63.09 34.53
CA ARG A 4 8.09 61.72 34.40
C ARG A 4 7.81 61.15 33.00
N ALA A 5 8.85 60.62 32.36
CA ALA A 5 8.74 59.84 31.13
C ALA A 5 8.01 58.51 31.37
N ARG A 6 7.02 58.18 30.53
CA ARG A 6 6.38 56.86 30.48
C ARG A 6 7.26 55.89 29.69
N SER A 7 7.60 54.76 30.31
CA SER A 7 8.27 53.63 29.67
C SER A 7 7.36 53.00 28.62
N MET A 8 7.77 52.99 27.36
CA MET A 8 7.13 52.21 26.29
C MET A 8 7.70 50.79 26.32
N THR A 9 6.89 49.81 26.75
CA THR A 9 7.17 48.39 26.55
C THR A 9 6.80 47.97 25.14
N THR A 10 7.78 47.46 24.39
CA THR A 10 7.62 46.88 23.05
C THR A 10 6.76 45.61 23.12
N PRO A 11 5.85 45.34 22.16
CA PRO A 11 5.07 44.11 22.16
C PRO A 11 5.97 42.90 21.92
N ALA A 12 5.77 41.83 22.68
CA ALA A 12 6.41 40.54 22.43
C ALA A 12 5.99 40.02 21.05
N GLY A 13 6.98 39.70 20.20
CA GLY A 13 6.74 39.08 18.90
C GLY A 13 6.06 37.71 19.04
N PRO A 14 5.43 37.21 17.97
CA PRO A 14 4.72 35.93 18.00
C PRO A 14 5.68 34.81 18.42
N ALA A 15 5.23 33.99 19.36
CA ALA A 15 5.98 32.83 19.83
C ALA A 15 6.35 31.93 18.65
N ALA A 16 7.61 31.50 18.62
CA ALA A 16 8.09 30.55 17.62
C ALA A 16 7.21 29.28 17.68
N PRO A 17 6.84 28.71 16.51
CA PRO A 17 6.06 27.48 16.47
C PRO A 17 6.82 26.36 17.22
N PRO A 18 6.10 25.46 17.90
CA PRO A 18 6.71 24.39 18.66
C PRO A 18 7.61 23.53 17.74
N PRO A 19 8.75 23.02 18.26
CA PRO A 19 9.63 22.17 17.49
C PRO A 19 8.86 20.95 16.98
N ARG A 20 9.06 20.61 15.69
CA ARG A 20 8.44 19.41 15.12
C ARG A 20 8.87 18.18 15.93
N PRO A 21 7.96 17.23 16.19
CA PRO A 21 8.33 15.98 16.85
C PRO A 21 9.45 15.29 16.06
N PRO A 22 10.33 14.55 16.75
CA PRO A 22 11.35 13.76 16.06
C PRO A 22 10.68 12.81 15.08
N PRO A 23 11.28 12.54 13.91
CA PRO A 23 10.70 11.62 12.95
C PRO A 23 10.46 10.26 13.63
N PRO A 24 9.35 9.57 13.30
CA PRO A 24 9.08 8.27 13.87
C PRO A 24 10.26 7.33 13.60
N ARG A 25 10.66 6.55 14.61
CA ARG A 25 11.70 5.53 14.42
C ARG A 25 11.12 4.46 13.49
N LEU A 26 11.68 4.37 12.28
CA LEU A 26 11.30 3.36 11.29
C LEU A 26 11.62 1.94 11.79
N ASP A 27 10.92 0.92 11.27
CA ASP A 27 11.30 -0.48 11.51
C ASP A 27 12.74 -0.70 11.03
N PRO A 28 13.61 -1.40 11.81
CA PRO A 28 15.01 -1.61 11.44
C PRO A 28 15.24 -2.26 10.08
N ALA A 29 14.29 -3.07 9.56
CA ALA A 29 14.43 -3.66 8.25
C ALA A 29 14.44 -2.61 7.12
N PHE A 30 13.82 -1.45 7.36
CA PHE A 30 13.79 -0.32 6.42
C PHE A 30 15.09 0.50 6.40
N ASP A 31 16.01 0.26 7.33
CA ASP A 31 17.29 0.97 7.32
C ASP A 31 18.05 0.74 6.00
N GLY A 32 18.46 1.83 5.35
CA GLY A 32 19.12 1.81 4.06
C GLY A 32 18.27 1.31 2.89
N VAL A 33 16.94 1.16 3.03
CA VAL A 33 16.02 0.84 1.91
C VAL A 33 15.88 2.01 0.96
N LEU A 34 15.90 3.25 1.45
CA LEU A 34 15.85 4.47 0.66
C LEU A 34 17.11 5.30 0.96
N ARG A 35 17.82 5.71 -0.08
CA ARG A 35 19.10 6.43 0.01
C ARG A 35 19.10 7.61 -0.93
N ALA A 36 19.38 8.80 -0.42
CA ALA A 36 19.72 9.94 -1.27
C ALA A 36 21.13 9.75 -1.85
N ASP A 37 21.33 10.07 -3.13
CA ASP A 37 22.68 10.11 -3.70
C ASP A 37 23.41 11.35 -3.15
N PRO A 38 24.49 11.19 -2.38
CA PRO A 38 25.21 12.33 -1.79
C PRO A 38 25.84 13.24 -2.85
N ARG A 39 25.97 12.78 -4.11
CA ARG A 39 26.52 13.54 -5.22
C ARG A 39 25.45 14.22 -6.08
N ASN A 40 24.19 13.82 -5.95
CA ASN A 40 23.08 14.43 -6.68
C ASN A 40 21.79 14.32 -5.86
N PRO A 41 21.35 15.40 -5.18
CA PRO A 41 20.16 15.36 -4.32
C PRO A 41 18.86 15.09 -5.11
N ASN A 42 18.86 15.23 -6.43
CA ASN A 42 17.71 14.91 -7.29
C ASN A 42 17.64 13.44 -7.68
N ARG A 43 18.57 12.61 -7.18
CA ARG A 43 18.64 11.19 -7.48
C ARG A 43 18.64 10.40 -6.18
N CYS A 44 17.69 9.49 -6.06
CA CYS A 44 17.59 8.61 -4.92
C CYS A 44 17.59 7.16 -5.40
N GLU A 45 18.18 6.29 -4.59
CA GLU A 45 18.16 4.85 -4.79
C GLU A 45 17.21 4.20 -3.77
N TYR A 46 16.47 3.21 -4.22
CA TYR A 46 15.65 2.40 -3.33
C TYR A 46 15.75 0.92 -3.65
N PHE A 47 15.43 0.09 -2.66
CA PHE A 47 15.54 -1.36 -2.76
C PHE A 47 14.21 -2.02 -2.40
N GLN A 48 13.83 -3.02 -3.18
CA GLN A 48 12.64 -3.84 -2.94
C GLN A 48 13.00 -5.25 -2.45
N ASP A 49 14.29 -5.60 -2.49
CA ASP A 49 14.80 -6.89 -2.05
C ASP A 49 15.36 -6.82 -0.63
N ARG A 50 15.23 -7.93 0.10
CA ARG A 50 15.67 -8.06 1.50
C ARG A 50 17.14 -7.67 1.73
N ASN A 51 18.00 -8.00 0.76
CA ASN A 51 19.45 -7.85 0.90
C ASN A 51 19.95 -6.51 0.33
N LYS A 52 19.05 -5.69 -0.20
CA LYS A 52 19.35 -4.39 -0.81
C LYS A 52 20.42 -4.54 -1.90
N ARG A 53 20.31 -5.61 -2.69
CA ARG A 53 21.27 -5.98 -3.72
C ARG A 53 21.03 -5.23 -5.02
N TRP A 54 19.76 -4.96 -5.35
CA TRP A 54 19.37 -4.45 -6.66
C TRP A 54 18.75 -3.06 -6.55
N PRO A 55 19.53 -1.98 -6.75
CA PRO A 55 19.03 -0.63 -6.60
C PRO A 55 18.13 -0.25 -7.78
N PHE A 56 16.98 0.34 -7.45
CA PHE A 56 16.14 1.10 -8.35
C PHE A 56 16.39 2.59 -8.13
N ARG A 57 15.99 3.42 -9.09
CA ARG A 57 16.19 4.87 -9.05
C ARG A 57 14.86 5.60 -9.03
N CYS A 58 14.82 6.68 -8.26
CA CYS A 58 13.71 7.63 -8.24
C CYS A 58 14.24 9.07 -8.10
N ASP A 59 13.36 10.03 -8.35
CA ASP A 59 13.61 11.45 -8.15
C ASP A 59 13.19 11.88 -6.73
N ALA A 60 13.18 13.19 -6.47
CA ALA A 60 12.79 13.75 -5.17
C ALA A 60 11.31 13.47 -4.81
N ASP A 61 10.42 13.42 -5.81
CA ASP A 61 9.01 13.08 -5.63
C ASP A 61 8.87 11.62 -5.20
N GLY A 62 9.55 10.71 -5.90
CA GLY A 62 9.59 9.29 -5.56
C GLY A 62 10.22 9.04 -4.19
N HIS A 63 11.27 9.78 -3.83
CA HIS A 63 11.84 9.74 -2.49
C HIS A 63 10.81 10.14 -1.43
N SER A 64 10.08 11.24 -1.63
CA SER A 64 9.05 11.70 -0.69
C SER A 64 7.92 10.68 -0.53
N LEU A 65 7.48 10.07 -1.64
CA LEU A 65 6.47 9.00 -1.64
C LEU A 65 6.96 7.76 -0.87
N LEU A 66 8.20 7.34 -1.09
CA LEU A 66 8.78 6.18 -0.42
C LEU A 66 9.04 6.45 1.06
N SER A 67 9.50 7.65 1.44
CA SER A 67 9.61 8.03 2.85
C SER A 67 8.25 7.91 3.56
N ARG A 68 7.18 8.46 2.95
CA ARG A 68 5.81 8.33 3.48
C ARG A 68 5.40 6.85 3.64
N LEU A 69 5.76 5.99 2.69
CA LEU A 69 5.53 4.55 2.80
C LEU A 69 6.24 3.93 3.99
N LEU A 70 7.53 4.20 4.19
CA LEU A 70 8.29 3.59 5.29
C LEU A 70 7.72 4.00 6.65
N GLU A 71 7.29 5.25 6.79
CA GLU A 71 6.60 5.75 7.98
C GLU A 71 5.28 5.02 8.23
N VAL A 72 4.44 4.85 7.19
CA VAL A 72 3.14 4.18 7.30
C VAL A 72 3.27 2.66 7.46
N ALA A 73 4.27 2.03 6.86
CA ALA A 73 4.48 0.59 6.95
C ALA A 73 5.06 0.16 8.31
N THR A 74 5.79 1.05 9.00
CA THR A 74 6.38 0.77 10.32
C THR A 74 5.36 0.32 11.36
N PRO A 75 4.24 1.04 11.62
CA PRO A 75 3.22 0.58 12.56
C PRO A 75 2.52 -0.72 12.10
N VAL A 76 2.46 -0.98 10.79
CA VAL A 76 1.90 -2.25 10.25
C VAL A 76 2.81 -3.43 10.57
N VAL A 77 4.13 -3.26 10.47
CA VAL A 77 5.08 -4.29 10.97
C VAL A 77 4.93 -4.47 12.48
N GLY A 78 4.73 -3.37 13.21
CA GLY A 78 4.48 -3.36 14.65
C GLY A 78 3.22 -4.14 15.05
N SER A 79 2.11 -4.02 14.32
CA SER A 79 0.87 -4.76 14.63
C SER A 79 1.03 -6.26 14.41
N VAL A 80 1.72 -6.68 13.34
CA VAL A 80 2.06 -8.11 13.17
C VAL A 80 2.97 -8.60 14.29
N GLN A 81 3.95 -7.81 14.72
CA GLN A 81 4.80 -8.19 15.86
C GLN A 81 3.97 -8.33 17.16
N ALA A 82 3.07 -7.40 17.43
CA ALA A 82 2.21 -7.45 18.61
C ALA A 82 1.32 -8.71 18.61
N LYS A 83 0.80 -9.13 17.45
CA LYS A 83 0.11 -10.41 17.31
C LYS A 83 0.99 -11.60 17.64
N ILE A 84 2.23 -11.61 17.13
CA ILE A 84 3.18 -12.69 17.40
C ILE A 84 3.45 -12.78 18.91
N ASP A 85 3.72 -11.64 19.55
CA ASP A 85 3.99 -11.58 20.99
C ASP A 85 2.78 -12.07 21.81
N ALA A 86 1.57 -11.62 21.45
CA ALA A 86 0.34 -12.03 22.13
C ALA A 86 0.02 -13.53 21.96
N ALA A 87 0.24 -14.10 20.77
CA ALA A 87 -0.10 -15.48 20.48
C ALA A 87 0.97 -16.49 20.95
N HIS A 88 2.24 -16.10 21.01
CA HIS A 88 3.37 -17.03 21.20
C HIS A 88 4.24 -16.74 22.43
N GLY A 89 4.12 -15.57 23.07
CA GLY A 89 4.86 -15.22 24.29
C GLY A 89 6.35 -15.46 24.15
N GLU A 90 6.93 -16.31 25.01
CA GLU A 90 8.36 -16.67 24.99
C GLU A 90 8.84 -17.26 23.65
N ARG A 91 7.93 -17.85 22.85
CA ARG A 91 8.25 -18.41 21.52
C ARG A 91 8.19 -17.39 20.38
N ALA A 92 7.83 -16.13 20.64
CA ALA A 92 7.71 -15.08 19.62
C ALA A 92 8.96 -14.94 18.75
N SER A 93 10.16 -14.93 19.37
CA SER A 93 11.43 -14.85 18.65
C SER A 93 11.66 -16.01 17.69
N ALA A 94 11.23 -17.23 18.06
CA ALA A 94 11.33 -18.40 17.19
C ALA A 94 10.39 -18.29 15.98
N VAL A 95 9.15 -17.81 16.18
CA VAL A 95 8.18 -17.58 15.10
C VAL A 95 8.69 -16.53 14.11
N VAL A 96 9.29 -15.43 14.60
CA VAL A 96 9.92 -14.43 13.74
C VAL A 96 11.07 -15.04 12.92
N ALA A 97 11.91 -15.86 13.54
CA ALA A 97 13.03 -16.51 12.87
C ALA A 97 12.55 -17.51 11.79
N GLU A 98 11.53 -18.33 12.10
CA GLU A 98 10.91 -19.26 11.17
C GLU A 98 10.33 -18.53 9.95
N GLY A 99 9.59 -17.44 10.20
CA GLY A 99 9.07 -16.57 9.15
C GLY A 99 10.14 -16.05 8.18
N ALA A 100 11.27 -15.59 8.73
CA ALA A 100 12.41 -15.14 7.94
C ALA A 100 13.06 -16.26 7.10
N GLN A 101 12.98 -17.51 7.56
CA GLN A 101 13.44 -18.67 6.79
C GLN A 101 12.44 -19.07 5.70
N ILE A 102 11.13 -19.02 5.97
CA ILE A 102 10.08 -19.28 4.96
C ILE A 102 10.19 -18.24 3.83
N TYR A 103 10.35 -16.95 4.18
CA TYR A 103 10.50 -15.88 3.19
C TYR A 103 11.77 -16.05 2.34
N ALA A 104 12.87 -16.49 2.96
CA ALA A 104 14.14 -16.69 2.25
C ALA A 104 14.12 -17.87 1.29
N ARG A 105 13.53 -19.00 1.71
CA ARG A 105 13.54 -20.24 0.93
C ARG A 105 12.60 -20.19 -0.28
N LYS A 106 11.45 -19.50 -0.16
CA LYS A 106 10.40 -19.45 -1.20
C LYS A 106 10.15 -20.84 -1.80
N PRO A 107 9.77 -21.83 -0.97
CA PRO A 107 9.95 -23.24 -1.30
C PRO A 107 9.18 -23.72 -2.52
N ASN A 108 8.09 -23.03 -2.89
CA ASN A 108 7.26 -23.41 -4.04
C ASN A 108 7.65 -22.69 -5.35
N MET A 109 8.62 -21.77 -5.29
CA MET A 109 9.09 -21.01 -6.46
C MET A 109 9.82 -21.94 -7.43
N GLY A 110 9.17 -22.25 -8.56
CA GLY A 110 9.70 -23.08 -9.65
C GLY A 110 8.89 -24.34 -9.98
N GLU A 111 8.00 -24.80 -9.09
CA GLU A 111 7.16 -25.99 -9.36
C GLU A 111 5.75 -25.64 -9.86
N ASN A 112 5.12 -24.59 -9.30
CA ASN A 112 3.72 -24.23 -9.59
C ASN A 112 3.51 -22.73 -9.83
N ASP A 113 4.57 -21.95 -10.08
CA ASP A 113 4.54 -20.47 -10.15
C ASP A 113 3.98 -19.74 -8.90
N VAL A 114 3.68 -20.48 -7.84
CA VAL A 114 3.24 -19.99 -6.53
C VAL A 114 4.44 -19.86 -5.60
N THR A 115 4.57 -18.75 -4.87
CA THR A 115 5.73 -18.54 -3.98
C THR A 115 5.57 -19.23 -2.61
N TRP A 116 4.35 -19.22 -2.06
CA TRP A 116 4.01 -19.78 -0.74
C TRP A 116 2.61 -20.41 -0.80
N SER A 117 2.42 -21.52 -0.10
CA SER A 117 1.11 -22.15 0.12
C SER A 117 0.23 -21.29 1.03
N GLN A 118 -1.07 -21.58 1.07
CA GLN A 118 -1.99 -20.88 1.97
C GLN A 118 -1.56 -20.98 3.45
N ALA A 119 -1.11 -22.16 3.88
CA ALA A 119 -0.65 -22.38 5.25
C ALA A 119 0.60 -21.54 5.58
N GLU A 120 1.52 -21.41 4.63
CA GLU A 120 2.68 -20.52 4.79
C GLU A 120 2.27 -19.05 4.82
N TYR A 121 1.33 -18.65 3.97
CA TYR A 121 0.82 -17.27 3.91
C TYR A 121 0.13 -16.83 5.21
N GLY A 122 -0.51 -17.76 5.93
CA GLY A 122 -1.06 -17.55 7.27
C GLY A 122 -0.02 -17.52 8.41
N HIS A 123 1.25 -17.85 8.15
CA HIS A 123 2.28 -17.86 9.19
C HIS A 123 2.69 -16.43 9.59
N LEU A 124 2.39 -16.02 10.83
CA LEU A 124 2.60 -14.63 11.31
C LEU A 124 4.04 -14.12 11.13
N GLY A 125 5.05 -14.98 11.34
CA GLY A 125 6.44 -14.62 11.08
C GLY A 125 6.72 -14.31 9.60
N LEU A 126 6.07 -15.05 8.68
CA LEU A 126 6.19 -14.79 7.25
C LEU A 126 5.50 -13.47 6.93
N GLN A 127 4.32 -13.24 7.50
CA GLN A 127 3.57 -12.00 7.30
C GLN A 127 4.37 -10.76 7.69
N LYS A 128 5.12 -10.84 8.79
CA LYS A 128 6.01 -9.76 9.23
C LYS A 128 7.06 -9.42 8.16
N GLU A 129 7.72 -10.43 7.61
CA GLU A 129 8.71 -10.24 6.53
C GLU A 129 8.05 -9.82 5.22
N TYR A 130 6.85 -10.32 4.92
CA TYR A 130 6.06 -9.90 3.78
C TYR A 130 5.78 -8.40 3.86
N VAL A 131 5.26 -7.89 4.98
CA VAL A 131 5.01 -6.45 5.17
C VAL A 131 6.30 -5.64 4.97
N ARG A 132 7.44 -6.10 5.50
CA ARG A 132 8.72 -5.40 5.37
C ARG A 132 9.20 -5.25 3.93
N TYR A 133 9.13 -6.30 3.11
CA TYR A 133 9.73 -6.22 1.76
C TYR A 133 8.69 -5.98 0.67
N LYS A 134 7.51 -6.59 0.80
CA LYS A 134 6.45 -6.45 -0.20
C LYS A 134 5.76 -5.09 -0.13
N SER A 135 5.80 -4.36 0.98
CA SER A 135 5.26 -2.98 1.02
C SER A 135 5.89 -2.08 -0.05
N VAL A 136 7.22 -2.02 -0.12
CA VAL A 136 7.95 -1.22 -1.12
C VAL A 136 7.65 -1.71 -2.52
N GLN A 137 7.67 -3.02 -2.73
CA GLN A 137 7.38 -3.61 -4.03
C GLN A 137 5.96 -3.30 -4.50
N ARG A 138 4.95 -3.60 -3.68
CA ARG A 138 3.52 -3.46 -3.99
C ARG A 138 3.16 -2.00 -4.26
N LEU A 139 3.67 -1.06 -3.47
CA LEU A 139 3.42 0.35 -3.70
C LEU A 139 4.02 0.80 -5.03
N THR A 140 5.32 0.58 -5.24
CA THR A 140 6.03 1.14 -6.40
C THR A 140 5.55 0.56 -7.73
N GLU A 141 5.22 -0.74 -7.75
CA GLU A 141 4.71 -1.38 -8.96
C GLU A 141 3.28 -0.98 -9.27
N SER A 142 2.42 -0.87 -8.26
CA SER A 142 1.06 -0.36 -8.43
C SER A 142 1.07 1.11 -8.83
N TRP A 143 1.95 1.94 -8.28
CA TRP A 143 2.15 3.32 -8.70
C TRP A 143 2.53 3.42 -10.18
N ALA A 144 3.51 2.64 -10.63
CA ALA A 144 3.88 2.58 -12.04
C ALA A 144 2.73 2.09 -12.92
N CYS A 145 1.93 1.13 -12.45
CA CYS A 145 0.74 0.67 -13.15
C CYS A 145 -0.30 1.78 -13.31
N LEU A 146 -0.59 2.53 -12.24
CA LEU A 146 -1.51 3.67 -12.24
C LEU A 146 -1.04 4.78 -13.19
N GLN A 147 0.26 5.09 -13.21
CA GLN A 147 0.85 6.04 -14.16
C GLN A 147 0.61 5.60 -15.61
N ARG A 148 0.85 4.31 -15.91
CA ARG A 148 0.59 3.74 -17.25
C ARG A 148 -0.90 3.75 -17.60
N ALA A 149 -1.76 3.38 -16.66
CA ALA A 149 -3.21 3.39 -16.84
C ALA A 149 -3.72 4.81 -17.16
N ARG A 150 -3.26 5.81 -16.40
CA ARG A 150 -3.55 7.23 -16.68
C ARG A 150 -3.08 7.63 -18.08
N ALA A 151 -1.83 7.33 -18.44
CA ALA A 151 -1.27 7.65 -19.76
C ALA A 151 -2.03 6.97 -20.92
N ARG A 152 -2.69 5.83 -20.66
CA ARG A 152 -3.55 5.13 -21.62
C ARG A 152 -5.01 5.57 -21.59
N GLY A 153 -5.36 6.55 -20.76
CA GLY A 153 -6.72 7.10 -20.70
C GLY A 153 -7.71 6.21 -19.95
N VAL A 154 -7.26 5.26 -19.12
CA VAL A 154 -8.15 4.43 -18.29
C VAL A 154 -9.07 5.30 -17.42
N PHE A 155 -8.54 6.42 -16.93
CA PHE A 155 -9.26 7.37 -16.07
C PHE A 155 -9.87 8.55 -16.84
N ARG A 156 -9.98 8.50 -18.17
CA ARG A 156 -10.43 9.65 -19.00
C ARG A 156 -11.83 10.17 -18.66
N ALA A 157 -12.68 9.32 -18.06
CA ALA A 157 -14.03 9.68 -17.66
C ALA A 157 -14.06 10.39 -16.29
N LEU A 158 -12.93 10.40 -15.56
CA LEU A 158 -12.80 11.13 -14.30
C LEU A 158 -12.38 12.57 -14.58
N ARG A 159 -12.81 13.50 -13.72
CA ARG A 159 -12.39 14.90 -13.78
C ARG A 159 -10.96 15.01 -13.23
N GLU A 160 -10.04 15.51 -14.05
CA GLU A 160 -8.67 15.80 -13.62
C GLU A 160 -8.59 17.20 -13.02
N GLY A 161 -7.96 17.31 -11.84
CA GLY A 161 -7.90 18.57 -11.10
C GLY A 161 -9.28 19.07 -10.66
N GLY A 162 -9.30 20.14 -9.85
CA GLY A 162 -10.54 20.62 -9.21
C GLY A 162 -10.89 19.82 -7.96
N GLY A 163 -11.59 20.47 -7.04
CA GLY A 163 -11.61 20.15 -5.61
C GLY A 163 -11.24 21.41 -4.83
N GLY A 164 -12.09 22.43 -4.93
CA GLY A 164 -12.06 23.51 -3.95
C GLY A 164 -12.38 22.94 -2.57
N ASP A 165 -11.92 23.60 -1.50
CA ASP A 165 -12.11 23.11 -0.12
C ASP A 165 -13.60 22.88 0.25
N ASP A 166 -14.54 23.46 -0.51
CA ASP A 166 -15.99 23.37 -0.31
C ASP A 166 -16.74 22.45 -1.33
N GLU A 167 -16.07 21.79 -2.28
CA GLU A 167 -16.74 20.85 -3.21
C GLU A 167 -16.88 19.44 -2.59
N GLU A 168 -18.11 18.92 -2.55
CA GLU A 168 -18.38 17.55 -2.10
C GLU A 168 -17.67 16.54 -3.01
N ARG A 169 -16.87 15.66 -2.39
CA ARG A 169 -16.06 14.68 -3.11
C ARG A 169 -16.92 13.53 -3.60
N THR A 170 -16.72 13.11 -4.84
CA THR A 170 -17.41 11.93 -5.39
C THR A 170 -16.75 10.65 -4.86
N PRO A 171 -17.49 9.75 -4.21
CA PRO A 171 -16.93 8.47 -3.74
C PRO A 171 -16.63 7.55 -4.93
N LEU A 172 -15.49 6.87 -4.88
CA LEU A 172 -15.12 5.76 -5.77
C LEU A 172 -14.61 4.59 -4.95
N ARG A 173 -15.05 3.36 -5.28
CA ARG A 173 -14.59 2.16 -4.59
C ARG A 173 -13.45 1.49 -5.36
N VAL A 174 -12.34 1.25 -4.66
CA VAL A 174 -11.21 0.48 -5.19
C VAL A 174 -11.00 -0.78 -4.38
N ALA A 175 -11.10 -1.93 -5.03
CA ALA A 175 -10.88 -3.23 -4.41
C ALA A 175 -9.49 -3.79 -4.79
N SER A 176 -8.77 -4.32 -3.81
CA SER A 176 -7.58 -5.14 -4.06
C SER A 176 -7.97 -6.61 -4.02
N LEU A 177 -7.81 -7.33 -5.11
CA LEU A 177 -8.10 -8.76 -5.21
C LEU A 177 -6.86 -9.53 -4.74
N GLY A 178 -7.00 -10.43 -3.76
CA GLY A 178 -5.86 -11.12 -3.12
C GLY A 178 -4.80 -10.16 -2.57
N GLY A 179 -5.25 -9.06 -1.96
CA GLY A 179 -4.39 -7.91 -1.63
C GLY A 179 -3.52 -8.08 -0.38
N GLY A 180 -3.74 -9.12 0.42
CA GLY A 180 -3.19 -9.25 1.78
C GLY A 180 -3.40 -7.96 2.59
N PRO A 181 -2.31 -7.29 3.03
CA PRO A 181 -2.42 -6.04 3.79
C PRO A 181 -2.87 -4.82 2.95
N GLY A 182 -2.86 -4.88 1.61
CA GLY A 182 -3.40 -3.82 0.75
C GLY A 182 -2.47 -2.64 0.45
N PHE A 183 -1.14 -2.85 0.37
CA PHE A 183 -0.19 -1.77 0.05
C PHE A 183 -0.37 -1.13 -1.33
N GLU A 184 -0.92 -1.88 -2.30
CA GLU A 184 -1.34 -1.36 -3.60
C GLU A 184 -2.48 -0.34 -3.50
N LEU A 185 -3.34 -0.44 -2.48
CA LEU A 185 -4.40 0.54 -2.23
C LEU A 185 -3.84 1.86 -1.71
N LEU A 186 -2.69 1.86 -1.01
CA LEU A 186 -1.99 3.11 -0.71
C LEU A 186 -1.48 3.80 -1.98
N ALA A 187 -1.01 3.03 -2.96
CA ALA A 187 -0.60 3.61 -4.23
C ALA A 187 -1.81 4.27 -4.92
N ALA A 188 -2.98 3.60 -4.92
CA ALA A 188 -4.22 4.18 -5.44
C ALA A 188 -4.61 5.45 -4.68
N ARG A 189 -4.64 5.40 -3.34
CA ARG A 189 -4.94 6.56 -2.47
C ARG A 189 -4.09 7.77 -2.85
N TRP A 190 -2.78 7.62 -2.82
CA TRP A 190 -1.86 8.74 -3.02
C TRP A 190 -1.83 9.21 -4.48
N PHE A 191 -2.11 8.32 -5.42
CA PHE A 191 -2.22 8.69 -6.83
C PHE A 191 -3.48 9.53 -7.09
N PHE A 192 -4.62 9.15 -6.50
CA PHE A 192 -5.87 9.92 -6.62
C PHE A 192 -5.80 11.22 -5.82
N GLU A 193 -5.22 11.24 -4.61
CA GLU A 193 -4.91 12.49 -3.88
C GLU A 193 -4.15 13.49 -4.77
N ARG A 194 -3.21 13.01 -5.60
CA ARG A 194 -2.38 13.85 -6.46
C ARG A 194 -3.07 14.29 -7.76
N HIS A 195 -3.80 13.39 -8.41
CA HIS A 195 -4.26 13.58 -9.79
C HIS A 195 -5.78 13.77 -9.94
N TYR A 196 -6.55 13.30 -8.96
CA TYR A 196 -8.01 13.27 -8.97
C TYR A 196 -8.57 13.70 -7.60
N PRO A 197 -8.21 14.89 -7.07
CA PRO A 197 -8.51 15.29 -5.68
C PRO A 197 -10.00 15.53 -5.39
N SER A 198 -10.84 15.62 -6.43
CA SER A 198 -12.31 15.69 -6.30
C SER A 198 -12.97 14.37 -5.92
N TYR A 199 -12.20 13.28 -5.83
CA TYR A 199 -12.72 11.95 -5.51
C TYR A 199 -12.26 11.51 -4.12
N ASP A 200 -13.17 10.87 -3.39
CA ASP A 200 -12.85 10.18 -2.14
C ASP A 200 -12.82 8.67 -2.40
N LEU A 201 -11.79 7.98 -1.92
CA LEU A 201 -11.62 6.56 -2.22
C LEU A 201 -12.07 5.68 -1.06
N ASP A 202 -13.08 4.85 -1.31
CA ASP A 202 -13.41 3.70 -0.48
C ASP A 202 -12.51 2.52 -0.84
N LEU A 203 -11.51 2.25 0.00
CA LEU A 203 -10.47 1.25 -0.24
C LEU A 203 -10.73 -0.03 0.55
N VAL A 204 -10.80 -1.16 -0.16
CA VAL A 204 -11.01 -2.48 0.45
C VAL A 204 -10.03 -3.51 -0.07
N SER A 205 -9.29 -4.16 0.84
CA SER A 205 -8.49 -5.34 0.54
C SER A 205 -9.35 -6.59 0.71
N LEU A 206 -9.38 -7.42 -0.32
CA LEU A 206 -10.09 -8.70 -0.34
C LEU A 206 -9.05 -9.82 -0.40
N ASP A 207 -9.06 -10.72 0.58
CA ASP A 207 -8.11 -11.83 0.65
C ASP A 207 -8.73 -13.02 1.38
N LEU A 208 -8.25 -14.24 1.10
CA LEU A 208 -8.72 -15.45 1.78
C LEU A 208 -8.16 -15.54 3.21
N GLU A 209 -6.96 -15.00 3.43
CA GLU A 209 -6.24 -15.12 4.69
C GLU A 209 -6.67 -14.03 5.69
N GLU A 210 -7.57 -14.37 6.61
CA GLU A 210 -8.16 -13.42 7.57
C GLU A 210 -7.13 -12.73 8.47
N SER A 211 -5.98 -13.36 8.74
CA SER A 211 -4.96 -12.77 9.60
C SER A 211 -4.37 -11.45 9.07
N TRP A 212 -4.57 -11.12 7.79
CA TRP A 212 -4.25 -9.81 7.20
C TRP A 212 -5.15 -8.66 7.62
N ARG A 213 -6.30 -8.94 8.23
CA ARG A 213 -7.28 -7.92 8.62
C ARG A 213 -6.66 -6.80 9.44
N GLU A 214 -5.92 -7.12 10.49
CA GLU A 214 -5.32 -6.10 11.36
C GLU A 214 -4.22 -5.29 10.66
N PRO A 215 -3.26 -5.90 9.92
CA PRO A 215 -2.35 -5.13 9.07
C PRO A 215 -3.07 -4.17 8.11
N ALA A 216 -4.14 -4.63 7.45
CA ALA A 216 -4.93 -3.80 6.54
C ALA A 216 -5.64 -2.64 7.27
N LEU A 217 -6.27 -2.90 8.41
CA LEU A 217 -6.88 -1.86 9.25
C LEU A 217 -5.83 -0.86 9.77
N THR A 218 -4.64 -1.34 10.13
CA THR A 218 -3.50 -0.49 10.56
C THR A 218 -3.03 0.43 9.41
N LEU A 219 -3.11 -0.05 8.16
CA LEU A 219 -2.84 0.72 6.95
C LEU A 219 -3.95 1.75 6.64
N GLY A 220 -5.07 1.67 7.36
CA GLY A 220 -6.26 2.48 7.16
C GLY A 220 -7.08 2.05 5.95
N VAL A 221 -7.05 0.78 5.56
CA VAL A 221 -7.91 0.23 4.50
C VAL A 221 -8.89 -0.78 5.09
N ARG A 222 -10.08 -0.92 4.49
CA ARG A 222 -11.01 -1.98 4.89
C ARG A 222 -10.46 -3.33 4.48
N PHE A 223 -10.90 -4.38 5.18
CA PHE A 223 -10.54 -5.76 4.84
C PHE A 223 -11.76 -6.65 4.97
N ASN A 224 -12.01 -7.49 3.96
CA ASN A 224 -13.03 -8.53 4.00
C ASN A 224 -12.49 -9.83 3.41
N VAL A 225 -12.92 -10.95 4.00
CA VAL A 225 -12.54 -12.28 3.52
C VAL A 225 -13.30 -12.58 2.24
N TRP A 226 -12.58 -12.99 1.20
CA TRP A 226 -13.16 -13.30 -0.10
C TRP A 226 -12.25 -14.22 -0.92
N ASP A 227 -12.85 -15.12 -1.69
CA ASP A 227 -12.17 -16.02 -2.61
C ASP A 227 -12.23 -15.44 -4.02
N VAL A 228 -11.08 -15.34 -4.70
CA VAL A 228 -10.98 -14.83 -6.08
C VAL A 228 -11.82 -15.61 -7.10
N ASN A 229 -12.21 -16.85 -6.77
CA ASN A 229 -13.09 -17.67 -7.59
C ASN A 229 -14.59 -17.33 -7.39
N ASP A 230 -14.96 -16.59 -6.34
CA ASP A 230 -16.34 -16.14 -6.07
C ASP A 230 -16.63 -14.78 -6.71
N GLY A 231 -16.70 -14.74 -8.05
CA GLY A 231 -16.98 -13.53 -8.82
C GLY A 231 -18.35 -12.90 -8.52
N GLU A 232 -19.36 -13.71 -8.16
CA GLU A 232 -20.69 -13.23 -7.78
C GLU A 232 -20.68 -12.53 -6.41
N GLY A 233 -19.81 -12.97 -5.50
CA GLY A 233 -19.66 -12.40 -4.17
C GLY A 233 -18.84 -11.10 -4.10
N LEU A 234 -18.24 -10.64 -5.20
CA LEU A 234 -17.33 -9.49 -5.20
C LEU A 234 -17.94 -8.24 -4.55
N GLU A 235 -19.10 -7.76 -5.01
CA GLU A 235 -19.71 -6.53 -4.50
C GLU A 235 -20.16 -6.69 -3.06
N ARG A 236 -20.70 -7.86 -2.69
CA ARG A 236 -21.06 -8.17 -1.31
C ARG A 236 -19.84 -8.10 -0.39
N ALA A 237 -18.72 -8.68 -0.81
CA ALA A 237 -17.47 -8.63 -0.06
C ALA A 237 -16.85 -7.23 -0.05
N ALA A 238 -16.97 -6.47 -1.13
CA ALA A 238 -16.48 -5.10 -1.23
C ALA A 238 -17.34 -4.10 -0.44
N GLY A 239 -18.60 -4.42 -0.13
CA GLY A 239 -19.56 -3.52 0.51
C GLY A 239 -20.32 -2.65 -0.48
N GLY A 240 -20.49 -3.12 -1.72
CA GLY A 240 -21.20 -2.51 -2.83
C GLY A 240 -20.39 -2.53 -4.12
N ASP A 241 -20.88 -1.78 -5.11
CA ASP A 241 -20.29 -1.63 -6.43
C ASP A 241 -18.80 -1.22 -6.38
N VAL A 242 -17.97 -1.85 -7.21
CA VAL A 242 -16.53 -1.61 -7.29
C VAL A 242 -16.20 -0.87 -8.57
N ASP A 243 -15.67 0.36 -8.48
CA ASP A 243 -15.27 1.16 -9.65
C ASP A 243 -14.00 0.64 -10.32
N PHE A 244 -13.00 0.31 -9.51
CA PHE A 244 -11.71 -0.18 -9.97
C PHE A 244 -11.24 -1.36 -9.12
N ALA A 245 -10.63 -2.35 -9.77
CA ALA A 245 -9.96 -3.43 -9.06
C ALA A 245 -8.44 -3.41 -9.33
N ILE A 246 -7.64 -3.81 -8.35
CA ILE A 246 -6.21 -4.06 -8.51
C ILE A 246 -5.96 -5.55 -8.24
N ALA A 247 -5.38 -6.24 -9.21
CA ALA A 247 -4.96 -7.63 -9.08
C ALA A 247 -3.43 -7.69 -9.18
N SER A 248 -2.76 -7.52 -8.03
CA SER A 248 -1.31 -7.49 -7.95
C SER A 248 -0.78 -8.90 -7.62
N TYR A 249 0.03 -9.49 -8.49
CA TYR A 249 0.61 -10.85 -8.43
C TYR A 249 -0.36 -12.04 -8.30
N VAL A 250 -1.51 -11.85 -7.65
CA VAL A 250 -2.58 -12.83 -7.51
C VAL A 250 -3.11 -13.25 -8.87
N PHE A 251 -3.10 -12.32 -9.85
CA PHE A 251 -3.68 -12.59 -11.16
C PHE A 251 -2.97 -13.78 -11.81
N LYS A 252 -1.64 -13.69 -11.89
CA LYS A 252 -0.78 -14.76 -12.42
C LYS A 252 -0.89 -16.05 -11.60
N MET A 253 -0.85 -15.95 -10.27
CA MET A 253 -0.70 -17.12 -9.41
C MET A 253 -2.00 -17.89 -9.22
N TYR A 254 -3.15 -17.20 -9.22
CA TYR A 254 -4.41 -17.78 -8.75
C TYR A 254 -5.62 -17.41 -9.62
N MET A 255 -5.54 -16.41 -10.49
CA MET A 255 -6.67 -15.98 -11.33
C MET A 255 -6.52 -16.31 -12.82
N THR A 256 -5.40 -16.91 -13.25
CA THR A 256 -5.24 -17.43 -14.62
C THR A 256 -5.99 -18.76 -14.78
N ASN A 257 -7.30 -18.72 -14.60
CA ASN A 257 -8.20 -19.87 -14.75
C ASN A 257 -9.52 -19.45 -15.41
N GLU A 258 -10.28 -20.41 -15.95
CA GLU A 258 -11.52 -20.14 -16.68
C GLU A 258 -12.58 -19.45 -15.82
N THR A 259 -12.65 -19.80 -14.53
CA THR A 259 -13.64 -19.23 -13.60
C THR A 259 -13.41 -17.73 -13.43
N CYS A 260 -12.17 -17.33 -13.15
CA CYS A 260 -11.78 -15.94 -13.01
C CYS A 260 -11.92 -15.15 -14.32
N ALA A 261 -11.49 -15.74 -15.44
CA ALA A 261 -11.63 -15.12 -16.76
C ALA A 261 -13.09 -14.84 -17.11
N LYS A 262 -13.99 -15.79 -16.82
CA LYS A 262 -15.43 -15.67 -17.07
C LYS A 262 -16.03 -14.51 -16.28
N TRP A 263 -15.91 -14.52 -14.95
CA TRP A 263 -16.57 -13.49 -14.14
C TRP A 263 -15.97 -12.10 -14.38
N LEU A 264 -14.65 -11.99 -14.58
CA LEU A 264 -14.02 -10.71 -14.91
C LEU A 264 -14.55 -10.15 -16.23
N GLY A 265 -14.68 -11.02 -17.25
CA GLY A 265 -15.26 -10.65 -18.54
C GLY A 265 -16.71 -10.17 -18.39
N GLU A 266 -17.53 -10.86 -17.61
CA GLU A 266 -18.91 -10.47 -17.34
C GLU A 266 -19.01 -9.13 -16.62
N LYS A 267 -18.18 -8.87 -15.58
CA LYS A 267 -18.19 -7.60 -14.84
C LYS A 267 -17.70 -6.41 -15.68
N LEU A 268 -16.67 -6.63 -16.50
CA LEU A 268 -16.08 -5.58 -17.36
C LEU A 268 -16.95 -5.23 -18.58
N ASN A 269 -17.71 -6.20 -19.10
CA ASN A 269 -18.53 -6.01 -20.32
C ASN A 269 -20.03 -5.92 -20.06
N GLY A 270 -20.49 -6.10 -18.82
CA GLY A 270 -21.91 -6.06 -18.47
C GLY A 270 -22.52 -4.67 -18.70
N ASP A 271 -23.74 -4.62 -19.24
CA ASP A 271 -24.47 -3.36 -19.52
C ASP A 271 -24.81 -2.57 -18.25
N ALA A 272 -24.81 -3.23 -17.10
CA ALA A 272 -24.92 -2.65 -15.78
C ALA A 272 -23.52 -2.64 -15.12
N SER A 273 -22.55 -1.88 -15.63
CA SER A 273 -21.17 -1.98 -15.11
C SER A 273 -20.83 -0.94 -14.04
N PRO A 274 -20.57 -1.38 -12.79
CA PRO A 274 -19.79 -0.62 -11.83
C PRO A 274 -18.28 -0.77 -12.05
N LEU A 275 -17.78 -1.89 -12.60
CA LEU A 275 -16.34 -2.16 -12.72
C LEU A 275 -15.74 -1.60 -14.01
N ARG A 276 -15.11 -0.43 -13.90
CA ARG A 276 -14.57 0.33 -15.03
C ARG A 276 -13.26 -0.24 -15.56
N ALA A 277 -12.41 -0.75 -14.68
CA ALA A 277 -11.15 -1.38 -15.07
C ALA A 277 -10.59 -2.29 -13.97
N VAL A 278 -9.81 -3.29 -14.40
CA VAL A 278 -8.94 -4.08 -13.52
C VAL A 278 -7.48 -3.79 -13.87
N LEU A 279 -6.74 -3.29 -12.89
CA LEU A 279 -5.32 -2.99 -12.98
C LEU A 279 -4.52 -4.24 -12.58
N VAL A 280 -3.93 -4.92 -13.56
CA VAL A 280 -3.10 -6.09 -13.33
C VAL A 280 -1.66 -5.66 -13.10
N VAL A 281 -1.09 -6.02 -11.95
CA VAL A 281 0.32 -5.74 -11.61
C VAL A 281 1.06 -7.06 -11.51
N SER A 282 1.83 -7.40 -12.53
CA SER A 282 2.71 -8.58 -12.54
C SER A 282 4.14 -8.20 -12.91
N ARG A 283 5.09 -9.02 -12.44
CA ARG A 283 6.41 -9.16 -13.06
C ARG A 283 6.43 -10.51 -13.74
N ASP A 284 6.41 -10.50 -15.05
CA ASP A 284 7.13 -11.51 -15.81
C ASP A 284 8.32 -10.81 -16.45
N GLU A 285 9.46 -11.49 -16.39
CA GLU A 285 10.67 -11.09 -17.09
C GLU A 285 10.35 -11.04 -18.59
N ASN A 286 10.52 -9.86 -19.19
CA ASN A 286 10.89 -9.82 -20.61
C ASN A 286 12.37 -10.18 -20.72
#